data_AF-A0A9D7EFQ1-F1
#
_entry.id   AF-A0A9D7EFQ1-F1
#
_cell.length_a   1.000
_cell.length_b   1.000
_cell.length_c   1.000
_cell.angle_alpha   90.00
_cell.angle_beta   90.00
_cell.angle_gamma   90.00
#
_symmetry.space_group_name_H-M   'P 1'
#
loop_
_entity.id
_entity.type
_entity.pdbx_description
1 polymer ?
#
loop_
_entity_poly.entity_id
_entity_poly.type
_entity_poly.pdbx_seq_one_letter_code
_entity_poly.pdbx_strand_id
1 'polypeptide(L)'
;MSHSHDKNHQPDTSAGYEKKDINVKKILIATVIIVIFLVVSVLFVDEIFVHEKEQLITDVVLKPVSITLRELRAKEDVVLSTYKLLDSQKGIYQIPLERAMKVYAEEAFVNRPTGTN
;
A
#
# COMPACT_ATOMS: atom_id res chain seq x y z
N MET A 1 -21.50 -45.95 78.12
CA MET A 1 -22.52 -44.92 77.83
C MET A 1 -21.81 -43.62 77.49
N SER A 2 -22.00 -42.91 76.40
CA SER A 2 -22.73 -43.10 75.14
C SER A 2 -22.08 -42.15 74.12
N HIS A 3 -21.91 -42.59 72.87
CA HIS A 3 -21.54 -41.76 71.73
C HIS A 3 -22.52 -40.61 71.52
N SER A 4 -22.05 -39.45 71.03
CA SER A 4 -22.45 -38.93 69.70
C SER A 4 -21.72 -37.62 69.37
N HIS A 5 -21.03 -37.64 68.22
CA HIS A 5 -20.70 -36.45 67.43
C HIS A 5 -22.02 -35.77 67.03
N ASP A 6 -22.21 -34.50 67.37
CA ASP A 6 -23.20 -33.66 66.69
C ASP A 6 -22.50 -32.87 65.58
N LYS A 7 -22.61 -33.42 64.36
CA LYS A 7 -22.36 -32.70 63.12
C LYS A 7 -23.69 -32.07 62.72
N ASN A 8 -23.78 -30.76 62.81
CA ASN A 8 -24.76 -30.04 61.99
C ASN A 8 -24.21 -28.71 61.49
N HIS A 9 -23.14 -28.78 60.69
CA HIS A 9 -22.98 -27.80 59.61
C HIS A 9 -23.80 -28.32 58.46
N GLN A 10 -25.04 -27.85 58.36
CA GLN A 10 -25.83 -27.97 57.14
C GLN A 10 -25.02 -27.24 56.05
N PRO A 11 -24.48 -27.91 55.02
CA PRO A 11 -24.09 -27.19 53.83
C PRO A 11 -25.40 -26.71 53.21
N ASP A 12 -25.65 -25.40 53.24
CA ASP A 12 -26.78 -24.80 52.55
C ASP A 12 -26.65 -25.12 51.05
N THR A 13 -27.31 -26.20 50.65
CA THR A 13 -27.46 -26.65 49.27
C THR A 13 -28.47 -25.75 48.59
N SER A 14 -28.10 -24.50 48.41
CA SER A 14 -28.66 -23.63 47.38
C SER A 14 -27.53 -22.73 46.91
N ALA A 15 -26.56 -23.33 46.21
CA ALA A 15 -25.62 -22.62 45.35
C ALA A 15 -26.39 -22.02 44.15
N GLY A 16 -27.26 -21.05 44.45
CA GLY A 16 -28.09 -20.34 43.51
C GLY A 16 -27.67 -18.89 43.48
N TYR A 17 -27.40 -18.36 42.29
CA TYR A 17 -27.06 -16.96 42.06
C TYR A 17 -28.11 -16.04 42.70
N GLU A 18 -27.71 -15.26 43.70
CA GLU A 18 -28.55 -14.22 44.30
C GLU A 18 -28.75 -13.07 43.30
N LYS A 19 -29.87 -13.11 42.56
CA LYS A 19 -30.19 -12.13 41.50
C LYS A 19 -30.70 -10.77 42.01
N LYS A 20 -30.80 -10.59 43.33
CA LYS A 20 -31.59 -9.53 43.96
C LYS A 20 -30.82 -8.20 44.11
N ASP A 21 -29.50 -8.25 44.17
CA ASP A 21 -28.70 -7.04 44.43
C ASP A 21 -28.19 -6.34 43.16
N ILE A 22 -28.45 -6.93 41.99
CA ILE A 22 -27.98 -6.37 40.72
C ILE A 22 -29.11 -5.59 40.03
N ASN A 23 -28.91 -4.29 39.83
CA ASN A 23 -29.84 -3.48 39.07
C ASN A 23 -29.73 -3.82 37.58
N VAL A 24 -30.54 -4.76 37.11
CA VAL A 24 -30.58 -5.20 35.69
C VAL A 24 -30.72 -4.04 34.69
N LYS A 25 -31.43 -2.97 35.06
CA LYS A 25 -31.53 -1.74 34.25
C LYS A 25 -30.19 -1.03 34.07
N LYS A 26 -29.37 -0.95 35.13
CA LYS A 26 -28.03 -0.32 35.06
C LYS A 26 -27.09 -1.14 34.21
N ILE A 27 -27.17 -2.47 34.31
CA ILE A 27 -26.39 -3.38 33.47
C ILE A 27 -26.77 -3.19 32.00
N LEU A 28 -28.06 -3.17 31.67
CA LEU A 28 -28.51 -3.00 30.30
C LEU A 28 -28.02 -1.68 29.69
N ILE A 29 -28.09 -0.59 30.45
CA ILE A 29 -27.57 0.72 30.03
C ILE A 29 -26.04 0.66 29.86
N ALA A 30 -25.31 0.07 30.80
CA ALA A 30 -23.87 -0.07 30.72
C ALA A 30 -23.44 -0.87 29.48
N THR A 31 -24.15 -1.97 29.18
CA THR A 31 -23.91 -2.77 27.97
C THR A 31 -24.14 -1.96 26.70
N VAL A 32 -25.21 -1.18 26.62
CA VAL A 32 -25.49 -0.31 25.46
C VAL A 32 -24.40 0.75 25.29
N ILE A 33 -23.95 1.37 26.38
CA ILE A 33 -22.86 2.37 26.34
C ILE A 33 -21.56 1.75 25.82
N ILE A 34 -21.22 0.54 26.26
CA ILE A 34 -20.01 -0.17 25.80
C ILE A 34 -20.09 -0.46 24.30
N VAL A 35 -21.25 -0.91 23.80
CA VAL A 35 -21.45 -1.17 22.37
C VAL A 35 -21.32 0.13 21.57
N ILE A 36 -21.93 1.21 22.02
CA ILE A 36 -21.81 2.53 21.37
C ILE A 36 -20.36 2.99 21.35
N PHE A 37 -19.64 2.84 22.47
CA PHE A 37 -18.23 3.20 22.56
C PHE A 37 -17.36 2.39 21.58
N LEU A 38 -17.63 1.10 21.42
CA LEU A 38 -16.96 0.27 20.42
C LEU A 38 -17.22 0.77 18.99
N VAL A 39 -18.47 1.10 18.66
CA VAL A 39 -18.81 1.64 17.34
C VAL A 39 -18.09 2.96 17.09
N VAL A 40 -18.12 3.88 18.06
CA VAL A 40 -17.41 5.17 17.97
C VAL A 40 -15.90 4.95 17.84
N SER A 41 -15.31 4.01 18.58
CA SER A 41 -13.89 3.69 18.48
C SER A 41 -13.51 3.19 17.10
N VAL A 42 -14.36 2.39 16.43
CA VAL A 42 -14.12 1.93 15.05
C VAL A 42 -14.13 3.12 14.10
N LEU A 43 -15.14 3.99 14.19
CA LEU A 43 -15.21 5.20 13.35
C LEU A 43 -13.99 6.12 13.56
N PHE A 44 -13.54 6.25 14.81
CA PHE A 44 -12.37 7.06 15.14
C PHE A 44 -11.07 6.47 14.56
N VAL A 45 -10.92 5.14 14.56
CA VAL A 45 -9.80 4.46 13.92
C VAL A 45 -9.84 4.68 12.41
N ASP A 46 -11.00 4.58 11.78
CA ASP A 46 -11.16 4.85 10.34
C ASP A 46 -10.74 6.28 10.01
N GLU A 47 -11.16 7.27 10.81
CA GLU A 47 -10.80 8.68 10.56
C GLU A 47 -9.31 8.97 10.75
N ILE A 48 -8.68 8.41 11.79
CA ILE A 48 -7.22 8.50 11.98
C ILE A 48 -6.47 7.79 10.84
N PHE A 49 -6.94 6.60 10.46
CA PHE A 49 -6.31 5.81 9.41
C PHE A 49 -6.41 6.51 8.06
N VAL A 50 -7.58 7.04 7.70
CA VAL A 50 -7.79 7.82 6.46
C VAL A 50 -6.92 9.06 6.44
N HIS A 51 -6.79 9.78 7.56
CA HIS A 51 -5.97 10.99 7.63
C HIS A 51 -4.48 10.73 7.33
N GLU A 52 -3.94 9.62 7.83
CA GLU A 52 -2.52 9.28 7.65
C GLU A 52 -2.23 8.55 6.33
N LYS A 53 -3.19 7.78 5.80
CA LYS A 53 -2.95 6.88 4.66
C LYS A 53 -3.00 7.56 3.30
N GLU A 54 -3.59 8.75 3.22
CA GLU A 54 -3.72 9.51 1.96
C GLU A 54 -2.36 9.90 1.36
N GLN A 55 -1.33 10.06 2.20
CA GLN A 55 0.01 10.46 1.75
C GLN A 55 0.88 9.30 1.25
N LEU A 56 0.51 8.04 1.54
CA LEU A 56 1.27 6.88 1.07
C LEU A 56 0.73 6.33 -0.25
N ILE A 57 -0.59 6.19 -0.41
CA ILE A 57 -1.18 5.45 -1.54
C ILE A 57 -0.94 6.14 -2.90
N THR A 58 -0.99 7.47 -2.93
CA THR A 58 -0.77 8.26 -4.16
C THR A 58 0.65 8.11 -4.69
N ASP A 59 1.64 7.97 -3.80
CA ASP A 59 3.05 7.88 -4.19
C ASP A 59 3.51 6.45 -4.50
N VAL A 60 2.96 5.40 -3.86
CA VAL A 60 3.38 4.00 -4.14
C VAL A 60 2.57 3.29 -5.24
N VAL A 61 1.37 3.76 -5.61
CA VAL A 61 0.54 3.09 -6.63
C VAL A 61 0.65 3.77 -8.00
N LEU A 62 0.84 5.09 -8.06
CA LEU A 62 0.94 5.82 -9.34
C LEU A 62 2.37 5.96 -9.87
N LYS A 63 3.40 5.75 -9.03
CA LYS A 63 4.81 5.90 -9.40
C LYS A 63 5.71 4.66 -9.34
N PRO A 64 5.28 3.41 -9.06
CA PRO A 64 6.17 2.30 -9.29
C PRO A 64 6.24 2.10 -10.80
N VAL A 65 7.03 2.95 -11.49
CA VAL A 65 7.71 2.52 -12.70
C VAL A 65 8.36 1.22 -12.27
N SER A 66 7.79 0.09 -12.73
CA SER A 66 8.30 -1.21 -12.33
C SER A 66 9.82 -1.17 -12.47
N ILE A 67 10.55 -1.65 -11.47
CA ILE A 67 12.02 -1.57 -11.47
C ILE A 67 12.56 -2.09 -12.81
N THR A 68 11.91 -3.12 -13.35
CA THR A 68 12.07 -3.63 -14.73
C THR A 68 11.94 -2.56 -15.82
N LEU A 69 10.86 -1.76 -15.85
CA LEU A 69 10.69 -0.68 -16.83
C LEU A 69 11.70 0.45 -16.64
N ARG A 70 12.08 0.77 -15.40
CA ARG A 70 13.11 1.79 -15.12
C ARG A 70 14.48 1.34 -15.63
N GLU A 71 14.85 0.10 -15.37
CA GLU A 71 16.07 -0.51 -15.90
C GLU A 71 16.04 -0.62 -17.42
N LEU A 72 14.90 -0.98 -18.01
CA LEU A 72 14.75 -1.04 -19.46
C LEU A 72 14.96 0.33 -20.10
N ARG A 73 14.32 1.39 -19.59
CA ARG A 73 14.53 2.76 -20.07
C ARG A 73 15.96 3.23 -19.89
N ALA A 74 16.58 2.93 -18.75
CA ALA A 74 17.99 3.28 -18.53
C ALA A 74 18.92 2.60 -19.55
N LYS A 75 18.64 1.35 -19.94
CA LYS A 75 19.38 0.66 -21.01
C LYS A 75 19.12 1.28 -22.38
N GLU A 76 17.87 1.63 -22.70
CA GLU A 76 17.51 2.28 -23.96
C GLU A 76 18.20 3.64 -24.11
N ASP A 77 18.17 4.47 -23.07
CA ASP A 77 18.79 5.79 -23.06
C ASP A 77 20.30 5.70 -23.33
N VAL A 78 20.98 4.70 -22.74
CA VAL A 78 22.42 4.46 -22.99
C VAL A 78 22.66 4.05 -24.44
N VAL A 79 21.84 3.14 -25.00
CA VAL A 79 22.00 2.69 -26.39
C VAL A 79 21.76 3.83 -27.38
N LEU A 80 20.80 4.72 -27.12
CA LEU A 80 20.45 5.82 -28.02
C LEU A 80 21.40 7.02 -27.90
N SER A 81 22.09 7.20 -26.77
CA SER A 81 22.98 8.33 -26.52
C SER A 81 24.46 8.07 -26.80
N THR A 82 24.86 6.81 -27.03
CA THR A 82 26.27 6.44 -27.17
C THR A 82 26.64 5.96 -28.57
N TYR A 83 27.93 6.06 -28.89
CA TYR A 83 28.50 5.45 -30.10
C TYR A 83 28.82 4.00 -29.86
N LYS A 84 28.55 3.14 -30.84
CA LYS A 84 28.87 1.72 -30.77
C LYS A 84 29.39 1.21 -32.12
N LEU A 85 30.41 0.37 -32.08
CA LEU A 85 30.89 -0.35 -33.26
C LEU A 85 29.98 -1.56 -33.49
N LEU A 86 29.29 -1.63 -34.63
CA LEU A 86 28.42 -2.76 -34.97
C LEU A 86 29.17 -3.80 -35.81
N ASP A 87 29.95 -3.36 -36.80
CA ASP A 87 30.77 -4.23 -37.63
C ASP A 87 32.04 -3.50 -38.06
N SER A 88 33.17 -3.87 -37.45
CA SER A 88 34.47 -3.27 -37.75
C SER A 88 35.02 -3.66 -39.12
N GLN A 89 34.64 -4.83 -39.64
CA GLN A 89 35.15 -5.32 -40.92
C GLN A 89 34.47 -4.61 -42.09
N LYS A 90 33.22 -4.17 -41.89
CA LYS A 90 32.44 -3.39 -42.85
C LYS A 90 32.43 -1.88 -42.58
N GLY A 91 33.10 -1.44 -41.51
CA GLY A 91 33.14 -0.03 -41.11
C GLY A 91 31.78 0.55 -40.70
N ILE A 92 30.89 -0.28 -40.14
CA ILE A 92 29.54 0.14 -39.74
C ILE A 92 29.54 0.55 -38.26
N TYR A 93 29.22 1.81 -38.02
CA TYR A 93 29.14 2.42 -36.70
C TYR A 93 27.70 2.86 -36.39
N GLN A 94 27.25 2.60 -35.17
CA GLN A 94 26.07 3.22 -34.58
C GLN A 94 26.45 4.59 -34.02
N ILE A 95 25.69 5.60 -34.42
CA ILE A 95 25.80 6.97 -33.91
C ILE A 95 24.65 7.26 -32.92
N PRO A 96 24.84 8.19 -31.96
CA PRO A 96 23.76 8.65 -31.10
C PRO A 96 22.58 9.18 -31.90
N LEU A 97 21.36 8.95 -31.42
CA LEU A 97 20.12 9.34 -32.09
C LEU A 97 20.10 10.85 -32.39
N GLU A 98 20.56 11.66 -31.44
CA GLU A 98 20.69 13.13 -31.60
C GLU A 98 21.56 13.52 -32.80
N ARG A 99 22.63 12.77 -33.07
CA ARG A 99 23.49 13.00 -34.24
C ARG A 99 22.88 12.45 -35.52
N ALA A 100 22.22 11.30 -35.45
CA ALA A 100 21.50 10.74 -36.59
C ALA A 100 20.43 11.72 -37.10
N MET A 101 19.64 12.31 -36.19
CA MET A 101 18.64 13.31 -36.56
C MET A 101 19.27 14.54 -37.23
N LYS A 102 20.40 15.04 -36.71
CA LYS A 102 21.10 16.20 -37.29
C LYS A 102 21.61 15.90 -38.70
N VAL A 103 22.30 14.77 -38.87
CA VAL A 103 22.81 14.34 -40.18
C VAL A 103 21.65 14.16 -41.18
N TYR A 104 20.57 13.51 -40.76
CA TYR A 104 19.40 13.31 -41.62
C TYR A 104 18.73 14.63 -42.02
N ALA A 105 18.60 15.57 -41.07
CA ALA A 105 18.03 16.90 -41.35
C ALA A 105 18.93 17.72 -42.29
N GLU A 106 20.25 17.67 -42.10
CA GLU A 106 21.24 18.31 -42.97
C GLU A 106 21.19 17.73 -44.39
N GLU A 107 21.19 16.40 -44.53
CA GLU A 107 21.05 15.73 -45.83
C GLU A 107 19.73 16.06 -46.53
N ALA A 108 18.62 16.07 -45.80
CA ALA A 108 17.33 16.43 -46.33
C ALA A 108 17.27 17.91 -46.77
N PHE A 109 17.95 18.81 -46.06
CA PHE A 109 18.07 20.21 -46.44
C PHE A 109 18.91 20.39 -47.71
N VAL A 110 20.06 19.71 -47.80
CA VAL A 110 20.96 19.75 -48.96
C VAL A 110 20.30 19.14 -50.20
N ASN A 111 19.57 18.05 -50.05
CA ASN A 111 18.89 17.35 -51.15
C ASN A 111 17.50 17.92 -51.48
N ARG A 112 17.12 19.10 -50.93
CA ARG A 112 15.90 19.78 -51.41
C ARG A 112 16.10 20.11 -52.88
N PRO A 113 15.21 19.67 -53.79
CA PRO A 113 15.23 20.16 -55.15
C PRO A 113 14.97 21.66 -55.06
N THR A 114 16.00 22.46 -55.31
CA THR A 114 15.87 23.89 -55.51
C THR A 114 14.92 24.05 -56.68
N GLY A 115 13.65 24.36 -56.39
CA GLY A 115 12.65 24.69 -57.39
C GLY A 115 13.17 25.86 -58.21
N THR A 116 13.70 25.56 -59.39
CA THR A 116 14.05 26.52 -60.42
C THR A 116 12.74 27.16 -60.90
N ASN A 117 12.54 28.44 -60.56
CA ASN A 117 11.72 29.34 -61.37
C ASN A 117 12.58 29.91 -62.50
#